data_AF-B9Y368-F1
#
_entry.id   AF-B9Y368-F1
#
_cell.length_a   1.000
_cell.length_b   1.000
_cell.length_c   1.000
_cell.angle_alpha   90.00
_cell.angle_beta   90.00
_cell.angle_gamma   90.00
#
_symmetry.space_group_name_H-M   'P 1'
#
loop_
_entity.id
_entity.type
_entity.pdbx_description
1 polymer ?
#
loop_
_entity_poly.entity_id
_entity_poly.type
_entity_poly.pdbx_seq_one_letter_code
_entity_poly.pdbx_strand_id
1 'polypeptide(L)'
;MDSGTTVALAVTASAIGQIMATPCYAATLLPVNYQKKLVEQGKLEAATWVPVWGNIVKFLFRFIPTFICLYWGQSAIEMLVANSPQWLIDIMTIFGNPMPLIGFAILMKLLVKNPTDLIFFTVGFAFVGVLGVDMLTVLVFALLFALYEFKINRSRKGVQN
;
A
#
# COMPACT_ATOMS: atom_id res chain seq x y z
N MET A 1 20.90 14.23 5.47
CA MET A 1 19.61 14.24 6.16
C MET A 1 19.68 13.17 7.22
N ASP A 2 19.52 13.55 8.48
CA ASP A 2 19.47 12.60 9.58
C ASP A 2 18.20 11.75 9.47
N SER A 3 18.29 10.48 9.89
CA SER A 3 17.21 9.50 9.80
C SER A 3 15.89 10.04 10.37
N GLY A 4 15.94 10.72 11.53
CA GLY A 4 14.78 11.31 12.20
C GLY A 4 14.09 12.42 11.39
N THR A 5 14.87 13.27 10.71
CA THR A 5 14.32 14.33 9.84
C THR A 5 13.59 13.72 8.64
N THR A 6 14.13 12.65 8.05
CA THR A 6 13.49 11.93 6.94
C THR A 6 12.18 11.27 7.38
N VAL A 7 12.12 10.67 8.57
CA VAL A 7 10.88 10.06 9.05
C VAL A 7 9.84 11.13 9.37
N ALA A 8 10.22 12.24 9.99
CA ALA A 8 9.30 13.34 10.31
C ALA A 8 8.72 13.98 9.03
N LEU A 9 9.55 14.19 8.01
CA LEU A 9 9.13 14.65 6.68
C LEU A 9 8.14 13.65 6.03
N ALA A 10 8.45 12.35 6.11
CA ALA A 10 7.58 11.32 5.55
C ALA A 10 6.21 11.25 6.25
N VAL A 11 6.19 11.36 7.58
CA VAL A 11 4.95 11.31 8.37
C VAL A 11 4.10 12.56 8.14
N THR A 12 4.70 13.75 8.12
CA THR A 12 3.97 15.00 7.85
C THR A 12 3.44 15.06 6.42
N ALA A 13 4.23 14.65 5.42
CA ALA A 13 3.78 14.52 4.03
C ALA A 13 2.63 13.51 3.89
N SER A 14 2.72 12.35 4.57
CA SER A 14 1.65 11.36 4.60
C SER A 14 0.38 11.90 5.26
N ALA A 15 0.51 12.65 6.36
CA ALA A 15 -0.62 13.28 7.04
C ALA A 15 -1.33 14.30 6.15
N ILE A 16 -0.58 15.16 5.45
CA ILE A 16 -1.14 16.11 4.47
C ILE A 16 -1.86 15.35 3.35
N GLY A 17 -1.23 14.30 2.82
CA GLY A 17 -1.83 13.44 1.79
C GLY A 17 -3.15 12.80 2.26
N GLN A 18 -3.22 12.37 3.52
CA GLN A 18 -4.41 11.74 4.09
C GLN A 18 -5.53 12.74 4.39
N ILE A 19 -5.18 13.93 4.90
CA ILE A 19 -6.12 15.03 5.12
C ILE A 19 -6.73 15.47 3.79
N MET A 20 -5.91 15.56 2.72
CA MET A 20 -6.38 15.91 1.37
C MET A 20 -7.15 14.79 0.67
N ALA A 21 -6.94 13.52 1.06
CA ALA A 21 -7.71 12.41 0.52
C ALA A 21 -9.19 12.47 0.96
N THR A 22 -9.47 12.90 2.19
CA THR A 22 -10.83 13.01 2.75
C THR A 22 -11.80 13.88 1.92
N PRO A 23 -11.48 15.15 1.57
CA PRO A 23 -12.33 15.95 0.69
C PRO A 23 -12.37 15.42 -0.74
N CYS A 24 -11.33 14.73 -1.21
CA CYS A 24 -11.34 14.09 -2.52
C CYS A 24 -12.36 12.92 -2.57
N TYR A 25 -12.53 12.17 -1.48
CA TYR A 25 -13.61 11.19 -1.36
C TYR A 25 -14.98 11.86 -1.39
N ALA A 26 -15.16 13.02 -0.75
CA ALA A 26 -16.39 13.80 -0.84
C ALA A 26 -16.66 14.32 -2.26
N ALA A 27 -15.64 14.82 -2.98
CA ALA A 27 -15.77 15.27 -4.36
C ALA A 27 -16.14 14.14 -5.33
N THR A 28 -15.75 12.90 -5.02
CA THR A 28 -16.12 11.70 -5.81
C THR A 28 -17.63 11.42 -5.76
N LEU A 29 -18.36 11.97 -4.79
CA LEU A 29 -19.82 11.81 -4.73
C LEU A 29 -20.54 12.50 -5.90
N LEU A 30 -19.97 13.56 -6.49
CA LEU A 30 -20.58 14.28 -7.61
C LEU A 30 -20.72 13.41 -8.88
N PRO A 31 -19.67 12.75 -9.41
CA PRO A 31 -19.81 11.84 -10.55
C PRO A 31 -20.60 10.57 -10.21
N VAL A 32 -20.60 10.11 -8.95
CA VAL A 32 -21.40 8.95 -8.50
C VAL A 32 -22.90 9.29 -8.47
N ASN A 33 -23.27 10.51 -8.06
CA ASN A 33 -24.66 10.97 -8.13
C ASN A 33 -25.14 11.13 -9.59
N TYR A 34 -24.25 11.52 -10.50
CA TYR A 34 -24.53 11.57 -11.94
C TYR A 34 -24.67 10.16 -12.54
N GLN A 35 -23.85 9.18 -12.10
CA GLN A 35 -24.00 7.77 -12.45
C GLN A 35 -25.38 7.21 -12.09
N LYS A 36 -25.84 7.45 -10.85
CA LYS A 36 -27.14 6.95 -10.39
C LYS A 36 -28.29 7.46 -11.27
N LYS A 37 -28.25 8.74 -11.67
CA LYS A 37 -29.24 9.32 -12.58
C LYS A 37 -29.20 8.71 -13.99
N LEU A 38 -28.03 8.33 -14.48
CA LEU A 38 -27.87 7.68 -15.80
C LEU A 38 -28.31 6.21 -15.78
N VAL A 39 -28.10 5.51 -14.67
CA VAL A 39 -28.58 4.13 -14.45
C VAL A 39 -30.10 4.09 -14.36
N GLU A 40 -30.72 5.04 -13.67
CA GLU A 40 -32.17 5.16 -13.54
C GLU A 40 -32.88 5.50 -14.88
N GLN A 41 -32.15 6.13 -15.82
CA GLN A 41 -32.60 6.40 -17.18
C GLN A 41 -32.38 5.24 -18.16
N GLY A 42 -31.88 4.09 -17.70
CA GLY A 42 -31.67 2.89 -18.54
C GLY A 42 -30.50 2.98 -19.53
N LYS A 43 -29.67 4.03 -19.46
CA LYS A 43 -28.50 4.23 -20.35
C LYS A 43 -27.25 3.58 -19.77
N LEU A 44 -27.22 2.25 -19.80
CA LEU A 44 -26.18 1.43 -19.18
C LEU A 44 -24.79 1.61 -19.80
N GLU A 45 -24.69 1.87 -21.12
CA GLU A 45 -23.40 2.14 -21.77
C GLU A 45 -22.75 3.42 -21.23
N ALA A 46 -23.51 4.52 -21.15
CA ALA A 46 -23.02 5.78 -20.62
C ALA A 46 -22.64 5.68 -19.13
N ALA A 47 -23.43 4.95 -18.34
CA ALA A 47 -23.15 4.70 -16.92
C ALA A 47 -21.84 3.93 -16.68
N THR A 48 -21.43 3.05 -17.61
CA THR A 48 -20.20 2.26 -17.52
C THR A 48 -18.93 3.10 -17.74
N TRP A 49 -19.02 4.23 -18.45
CA TRP A 49 -17.90 5.14 -18.70
C TRP A 49 -17.66 6.14 -17.56
N VAL A 50 -18.68 6.45 -16.76
CA VAL A 50 -18.55 7.46 -15.70
C VAL A 50 -17.59 7.03 -14.56
N PRO A 51 -17.39 5.75 -14.20
CA PRO A 51 -16.37 5.35 -13.23
C PRO A 51 -14.95 5.67 -13.72
N VAL A 52 -14.69 5.52 -15.02
CA VAL A 52 -13.39 5.86 -15.63
C VAL A 52 -13.18 7.37 -15.58
N TRP A 53 -14.20 8.14 -15.98
CA TRP A 53 -14.19 9.61 -15.85
C TRP A 53 -14.03 10.06 -14.38
N GLY A 54 -14.72 9.39 -13.46
CA GLY A 54 -14.68 9.67 -12.03
C GLY A 54 -13.28 9.45 -11.43
N ASN A 55 -12.57 8.40 -11.86
CA ASN A 55 -11.18 8.17 -11.43
C ASN A 55 -10.21 9.23 -11.96
N ILE A 56 -10.39 9.69 -13.20
CA ILE A 56 -9.56 10.76 -13.79
C ILE A 56 -9.79 12.09 -13.06
N VAL A 57 -11.05 12.44 -12.80
CA VAL A 57 -11.40 13.64 -12.04
C VAL A 57 -10.83 13.56 -10.62
N LYS A 58 -10.94 12.38 -9.97
CA LYS A 58 -10.39 12.15 -8.63
C LYS A 58 -8.86 12.23 -8.60
N PHE A 59 -8.19 11.74 -9.64
CA PHE A 59 -6.75 11.87 -9.81
C PHE A 59 -6.34 13.35 -9.96
N LEU A 60 -6.98 14.10 -10.86
CA LEU A 60 -6.68 15.52 -11.05
C LEU A 60 -6.96 16.35 -9.80
N PHE A 61 -8.08 16.09 -9.12
CA PHE A 61 -8.48 16.81 -7.91
C PHE A 61 -7.63 16.48 -6.69
N ARG A 62 -6.95 15.32 -6.66
CA ARG A 62 -5.96 14.98 -5.63
C ARG A 62 -4.56 15.48 -6.01
N PHE A 63 -4.16 15.29 -7.27
CA PHE A 63 -2.83 15.62 -7.75
C PHE A 63 -2.53 17.12 -7.65
N ILE A 64 -3.43 17.97 -8.15
CA ILE A 64 -3.21 19.42 -8.20
C ILE A 64 -2.96 20.00 -6.78
N PRO A 65 -3.84 19.79 -5.79
CA PRO A 65 -3.62 20.37 -4.47
C PRO A 65 -2.51 19.67 -3.68
N THR A 66 -2.31 18.35 -3.83
CA THR A 66 -1.17 17.68 -3.18
C THR A 66 0.16 18.16 -3.75
N PHE A 67 0.26 18.37 -5.06
CA PHE A 67 1.47 18.89 -5.71
C PHE A 67 1.78 20.32 -5.23
N ILE A 68 0.77 21.19 -5.20
CA ILE A 68 0.85 22.56 -4.66
C ILE A 68 1.33 22.56 -3.21
N CYS A 69 0.72 21.73 -2.35
CA CYS A 69 1.09 21.63 -0.94
C CYS A 69 2.49 21.07 -0.72
N LEU A 70 2.96 20.12 -1.53
CA LEU A 70 4.30 19.56 -1.37
C LEU A 70 5.38 20.51 -1.90
N TYR A 71 5.12 21.19 -3.04
CA TYR A 71 6.07 22.12 -3.65
C TYR A 71 6.31 23.35 -2.75
N TRP A 72 5.26 23.95 -2.20
CA TRP A 72 5.40 25.07 -1.26
C TRP A 72 5.54 24.66 0.21
N GLY A 73 5.22 23.40 0.55
CA GLY A 73 5.28 22.89 1.92
C GLY A 73 6.66 22.46 2.36
N GLN A 74 7.60 22.20 1.44
CA GLN A 74 8.94 21.73 1.82
C GLN A 74 9.62 22.70 2.81
N SER A 75 9.59 24.00 2.51
CA SER A 75 10.12 25.04 3.39
C SER A 75 9.41 25.11 4.75
N ALA A 76 8.08 24.95 4.76
CA ALA A 76 7.30 24.93 5.99
C ALA A 76 7.58 23.70 6.87
N ILE A 77 7.82 22.54 6.25
CA ILE A 77 8.14 21.31 6.99
C ILE A 77 9.57 21.38 7.56
N GLU A 78 10.54 21.90 6.80
CA GLU A 78 11.90 22.14 7.29
C GLU A 78 11.91 23.07 8.52
N MET A 79 11.13 24.15 8.48
CA MET A 79 10.95 25.05 9.63
C MET A 79 10.23 24.39 10.81
N LEU A 80 9.23 23.54 10.56
CA LEU A 80 8.53 22.80 11.61
C LEU A 80 9.46 21.81 12.30
N VAL A 81 10.32 21.12 11.54
CA VAL A 81 11.29 20.19 12.11
C VAL A 81 12.37 20.93 12.89
N ALA A 82 12.89 22.06 12.37
CA ALA A 82 13.90 22.86 13.04
C ALA A 82 13.42 23.48 14.36
N ASN A 83 12.13 23.84 14.46
CA ASN A 83 11.52 24.37 15.68
C ASN A 83 10.92 23.29 16.58
N SER A 84 10.92 22.02 16.16
CA SER A 84 10.37 20.94 16.96
C SER A 84 11.34 20.52 18.08
N PRO A 85 10.83 20.22 19.28
CA PRO A 85 11.68 19.78 20.38
C PRO A 85 12.18 18.35 20.13
N GLN A 86 13.44 18.08 20.52
CA GLN A 86 14.13 16.83 20.23
C GLN A 86 13.35 15.57 20.67
N TRP A 87 12.68 15.62 21.83
CA TRP A 87 11.87 14.53 22.34
C TRP A 87 10.76 14.08 21.37
N LEU A 88 10.20 15.00 20.57
CA LEU A 88 9.15 14.69 19.61
C LEU A 88 9.73 13.91 18.42
N ILE A 89 10.88 14.35 17.88
CA ILE A 89 11.57 13.68 16.78
C ILE A 89 12.06 12.29 17.20
N ASP A 90 12.55 12.15 18.44
CA ASP A 90 12.99 10.87 18.98
C ASP A 90 11.81 9.88 19.05
N ILE A 91 10.64 10.33 19.55
CA ILE A 91 9.41 9.53 19.56
C ILE A 91 8.99 9.14 18.14
N MET A 92 8.95 10.09 17.19
CA MET A 92 8.57 9.80 15.79
C MET A 92 9.51 8.79 15.14
N THR A 93 10.81 8.83 15.47
CA THR A 93 11.82 7.90 14.95
C THR A 93 11.65 6.50 15.55
N ILE A 94 11.39 6.39 16.86
CA ILE A 94 11.11 5.12 17.53
C ILE A 94 9.85 4.47 16.96
N PHE A 95 8.79 5.23 16.70
CA PHE A 95 7.55 4.72 16.11
C PHE A 95 7.66 4.47 14.59
N GLY A 96 8.51 5.21 13.88
CA GLY A 96 8.72 5.07 12.44
C GLY A 96 9.56 3.88 12.04
N ASN A 97 10.63 3.58 12.78
CA ASN A 97 11.53 2.46 12.52
C ASN A 97 10.83 1.09 12.40
N PRO A 98 9.81 0.74 13.21
CA PRO A 98 9.09 -0.53 13.08
C PRO A 98 7.98 -0.54 12.02
N MET A 99 7.62 0.59 11.38
CA MET A 99 6.54 0.62 10.37
C MET A 99 6.77 -0.34 9.19
N PRO A 100 7.99 -0.48 8.62
CA PRO A 100 8.26 -1.47 7.58
C PRO A 100 8.04 -2.91 8.06
N LEU A 101 8.35 -3.19 9.33
CA LEU A 101 8.18 -4.51 9.94
C LEU A 101 6.69 -4.85 10.13
N ILE A 102 5.86 -3.87 10.50
CA ILE A 102 4.40 -4.01 10.56
C ILE A 102 3.83 -4.28 9.17
N GLY A 103 4.30 -3.56 8.15
CA GLY A 103 3.91 -3.81 6.75
C GLY A 103 4.21 -5.25 6.32
N PHE A 104 5.39 -5.74 6.66
CA PHE A 104 5.78 -7.14 6.42
C PHE A 104 4.92 -8.13 7.20
N ALA A 105 4.57 -7.84 8.46
CA ALA A 105 3.70 -8.68 9.27
C ALA A 105 2.28 -8.78 8.70
N ILE A 106 1.73 -7.68 8.16
CA ILE A 106 0.43 -7.68 7.48
C ILE A 106 0.49 -8.58 6.24
N LEU A 107 1.55 -8.47 5.42
CA LEU A 107 1.73 -9.34 4.26
C LEU A 107 1.84 -10.80 4.67
N MET A 108 2.61 -11.12 5.72
CA MET A 108 2.72 -12.47 6.25
C MET A 108 1.36 -13.00 6.72
N LYS A 109 0.57 -12.18 7.44
CA LYS A 109 -0.78 -12.55 7.87
C LYS A 109 -1.73 -12.81 6.70
N LEU A 110 -1.59 -12.08 5.60
CA LEU A 110 -2.38 -12.28 4.39
C LEU A 110 -1.94 -13.54 3.61
N LEU A 111 -0.66 -13.90 3.68
CA LEU A 111 -0.09 -15.04 2.98
C LEU A 111 -0.31 -16.37 3.72
N VAL A 112 -0.13 -16.38 5.05
CA VAL A 112 -0.24 -17.58 5.88
C VAL A 112 -1.72 -17.87 6.14
N LYS A 113 -2.26 -18.87 5.44
CA LYS A 113 -3.66 -19.32 5.63
C LYS A 113 -3.72 -20.49 6.59
N ASN A 114 -2.67 -21.32 6.64
CA ASN A 114 -2.51 -22.44 7.55
C ASN A 114 -1.17 -22.32 8.31
N PRO A 115 -1.07 -22.86 9.54
CA PRO A 115 0.19 -22.85 10.30
C PRO A 115 1.34 -23.56 9.56
N THR A 116 1.02 -24.50 8.67
CA THR A 116 2.00 -25.20 7.82
C THR A 116 2.63 -24.28 6.77
N ASP A 117 1.93 -23.24 6.31
CA ASP A 117 2.45 -22.28 5.31
C ASP A 117 3.59 -21.42 5.89
N LEU A 118 3.63 -21.28 7.21
CA LEU A 118 4.69 -20.58 7.92
C LEU A 118 6.04 -21.29 7.77
N ILE A 119 6.04 -22.62 7.63
CA ILE A 119 7.26 -23.40 7.41
C ILE A 119 7.93 -23.01 6.08
N PHE A 120 7.15 -22.90 5.01
CA PHE A 120 7.67 -22.47 3.70
C PHE A 120 8.22 -21.04 3.73
N PHE A 121 7.56 -20.15 4.48
CA PHE A 121 8.01 -18.78 4.68
C PHE A 121 9.34 -18.69 5.45
N THR A 122 9.47 -19.41 6.57
CA THR A 122 10.71 -19.43 7.37
C THR A 122 11.88 -20.04 6.59
N VAL A 123 11.62 -21.06 5.78
CA VAL A 123 12.64 -21.65 4.89
C VAL A 123 13.14 -20.62 3.89
N GLY A 124 12.23 -19.93 3.17
CA GLY A 124 12.61 -18.87 2.24
C GLY A 124 13.38 -17.72 2.91
N PHE A 125 12.96 -17.33 4.12
CA PHE A 125 13.66 -16.32 4.92
C PHE A 125 15.08 -16.76 5.31
N ALA A 126 15.26 -18.03 5.70
CA ALA A 126 16.57 -18.58 6.01
C ALA A 126 17.48 -18.64 4.77
N PHE A 127 16.95 -18.96 3.58
CA PHE A 127 17.70 -18.91 2.33
C PHE A 127 18.23 -17.50 2.03
N VAL A 128 17.40 -16.47 2.18
CA VAL A 128 17.83 -15.08 1.97
C VAL A 128 18.83 -14.64 3.04
N GLY A 129 18.57 -14.96 4.32
CA GLY A 129 19.38 -14.50 5.45
C GLY A 129 20.75 -15.17 5.56
N VAL A 130 20.87 -16.46 5.23
CA VAL A 130 22.11 -17.23 5.40
C VAL A 130 22.95 -17.26 4.13
N LEU A 131 22.32 -17.39 2.95
CA LEU A 131 23.03 -17.56 1.69
C LEU A 131 23.18 -16.24 0.91
N GLY A 132 22.56 -15.14 1.37
CA GLY A 132 22.62 -13.84 0.71
C GLY A 132 22.11 -13.87 -0.73
N VAL A 133 21.26 -14.85 -1.05
CA VAL A 133 20.75 -15.09 -2.40
C VAL A 133 19.72 -14.02 -2.75
N ASP A 134 19.77 -13.54 -3.99
CA ASP A 134 18.84 -12.52 -4.47
C ASP A 134 17.38 -12.99 -4.36
N MET A 135 16.49 -12.05 -4.02
CA MET A 135 15.07 -12.30 -3.80
C MET A 135 14.40 -12.94 -5.03
N LEU A 136 14.85 -12.55 -6.22
CA LEU A 136 14.34 -13.10 -7.48
C LEU A 136 14.67 -14.59 -7.64
N THR A 137 15.85 -15.02 -7.17
CA THR A 137 16.25 -16.43 -7.23
C THR A 137 15.39 -17.27 -6.28
N VAL A 138 15.17 -16.78 -5.05
CA VAL A 138 14.31 -17.45 -4.07
C VAL A 138 12.86 -17.56 -4.58
N LEU A 139 12.37 -16.53 -5.27
CA LEU A 139 11.04 -16.54 -5.90
C LEU A 139 10.91 -17.65 -6.95
N VAL A 140 11.90 -17.83 -7.83
CA VAL A 140 11.87 -18.87 -8.88
C VAL A 140 11.82 -20.27 -8.25
N PHE A 141 12.64 -20.51 -7.22
CA PHE A 141 12.61 -21.78 -6.49
C PHE A 141 11.27 -22.00 -5.79
N ALA A 142 10.75 -20.98 -5.09
CA ALA A 142 9.45 -21.06 -4.44
C ALA A 142 8.31 -21.39 -5.42
N LEU A 143 8.34 -20.82 -6.62
CA LEU A 143 7.35 -21.09 -7.67
C LEU A 143 7.42 -22.53 -8.18
N LEU A 144 8.63 -23.08 -8.37
CA LEU A 144 8.81 -24.49 -8.73
C LEU A 144 8.26 -25.43 -7.65
N PHE A 145 8.55 -25.17 -6.37
CA PHE A 145 8.00 -25.94 -5.25
C PHE A 145 6.49 -25.84 -5.16
N ALA A 146 5.92 -24.64 -5.32
CA ALA A 146 4.47 -24.42 -5.32
C ALA A 146 3.76 -25.18 -6.45
N LEU A 147 4.33 -25.20 -7.67
CA LEU A 147 3.78 -25.97 -8.78
C LEU A 147 3.83 -27.48 -8.53
N TYR A 148 4.91 -27.97 -7.93
CA TYR A 148 5.07 -29.37 -7.57
C TYR A 148 4.02 -29.81 -6.52
N GLU A 149 3.88 -29.03 -5.44
CA GLU A 149 2.87 -29.28 -4.41
C GLU A 149 1.45 -29.17 -4.99
N PHE A 150 1.17 -28.17 -5.82
CA PHE A 150 -0.12 -28.01 -6.48
C PHE A 150 -0.47 -29.21 -7.37
N LYS A 151 0.51 -29.77 -8.10
CA LYS A 151 0.31 -30.97 -8.92
C LYS A 151 0.00 -32.20 -8.06
N ILE A 152 0.71 -32.40 -6.94
CA ILE A 152 0.45 -33.49 -5.99
C ILE A 152 -0.94 -33.34 -5.36
N ASN A 153 -1.28 -32.14 -4.90
CA ASN A 153 -2.54 -31.89 -4.21
C ASN A 153 -3.74 -31.98 -5.17
N ARG A 154 -3.56 -31.62 -6.46
CA ARG A 154 -4.55 -31.85 -7.52
C ARG A 154 -4.74 -33.33 -7.81
N SER A 155 -3.67 -34.13 -7.82
CA SER A 155 -3.77 -35.59 -7.98
C SER A 155 -4.53 -36.27 -6.85
N ARG A 156 -4.46 -35.73 -5.63
CA ARG A 156 -5.15 -36.25 -4.45
C ARG A 156 -6.66 -35.95 -4.44
N LYS A 157 -7.08 -34.83 -5.02
CA LYS A 157 -8.51 -34.46 -5.17
C LYS A 157 -9.24 -35.24 -6.27
N GLY A 158 -8.52 -35.83 -7.24
CA GLY A 158 -9.13 -36.62 -8.31
C GLY A 158 -9.50 -38.07 -7.92
N VAL A 159 -9.06 -38.55 -6.75
CA VAL A 159 -9.28 -39.93 -6.28
C VAL A 159 -10.45 -40.01 -5.27
N GLN A 160 -11.04 -38.88 -4.90
CA GLN A 160 -12.12 -38.79 -3.90
C GLN A 160 -13.49 -38.39 -4.49
N ASN A 161 -13.67 -38.53 -5.81
CA ASN A 161 -14.95 -38.40 -6.50
C ASN A 161 -15.38 -39.74 -7.11
#